data_AF-A0A2E1LIF0-F1
#
_entry.id   AF-A0A2E1LIF0-F1
#
_cell.length_a   1.000
_cell.length_b   1.000
_cell.length_c   1.000
_cell.angle_alpha   90.00
_cell.angle_beta   90.00
_cell.angle_gamma   90.00
#
_symmetry.space_group_name_H-M   'P 1'
#
loop_
_entity.id
_entity.type
_entity.pdbx_description
1 polymer ?
#
loop_
_entity_poly.entity_id
_entity_poly.type
_entity_poly.pdbx_seq_one_letter_code
_entity_poly.pdbx_strand_id
1 'polypeptide(L)'
;MNQSLPAFNVGDHFNEMIKSFSSQFANFALIAAVVAFINVVLVSGLGETSAVTIIINTLVYAIAGPTAIMVAYDGQMDRNARMGQYVGRAVRMIIPLLLLTLVQWAFISIGFILLIFPGLYIAAMLYVMIPAVMVESAGFGAFGRSLRLSEGYRISIVLVAFLLVVACVVIGLIAAAIGFAVNSIPFVGIAVASFLNAFIVLIPAVSGALVYWRLVERKEGKSLEEIADVFA
;
A
#
# COMPACT_ATOMS: atom_id res chain seq x y z
N MET A 1 27.76 3.78 18.07
CA MET A 1 28.24 4.16 16.73
C MET A 1 27.14 4.95 16.03
N ASN A 2 27.13 6.27 16.24
CA ASN A 2 26.25 7.22 15.55
C ASN A 2 26.88 7.55 14.20
N GLN A 3 26.68 6.69 13.20
CA GLN A 3 26.74 7.17 11.82
C GLN A 3 25.35 7.71 11.53
N SER A 4 25.22 9.04 11.43
CA SER A 4 24.03 9.67 10.87
C SER A 4 23.93 9.24 9.41
N LEU A 5 23.27 8.11 9.19
CA LEU A 5 23.02 7.55 7.87
C LEU A 5 22.26 8.61 7.05
N PRO A 6 22.68 8.86 5.79
CA PRO A 6 22.20 9.98 5.00
C PRO A 6 20.67 9.97 4.90
N ALA A 7 20.08 11.17 5.04
CA ALA A 7 18.64 11.37 4.97
C ALA A 7 18.07 10.68 3.72
N PHE A 8 16.89 10.10 3.88
CA PHE A 8 16.18 9.45 2.78
C PHE A 8 16.05 10.42 1.60
N ASN A 9 16.69 10.13 0.47
CA ASN A 9 16.50 10.93 -0.72
C ASN A 9 15.12 10.61 -1.27
N VAL A 10 14.22 11.57 -1.06
CA VAL A 10 12.83 11.50 -1.46
C VAL A 10 12.73 11.41 -2.96
N GLY A 11 13.56 12.14 -3.70
CA GLY A 11 13.56 12.13 -5.16
C GLY A 11 13.82 10.74 -5.72
N ASP A 12 14.84 10.06 -5.20
CA ASP A 12 15.20 8.71 -5.63
C ASP A 12 14.09 7.70 -5.32
N HIS A 13 13.39 7.87 -4.17
CA HIS A 13 12.25 7.02 -3.81
C HIS A 13 11.09 7.13 -4.79
N PHE A 14 10.73 8.35 -5.18
CA PHE A 14 9.67 8.56 -6.17
C PHE A 14 10.07 8.01 -7.54
N ASN A 15 11.34 8.15 -7.93
CA ASN A 15 11.82 7.60 -9.18
C ASN A 15 11.78 6.05 -9.17
N GLU A 16 12.15 5.42 -8.07
CA GLU A 16 12.03 3.96 -7.88
C GLU A 16 10.58 3.49 -7.87
N MET A 17 9.67 4.23 -7.23
CA MET A 17 8.23 3.93 -7.28
C MET A 17 7.72 3.95 -8.72
N ILE A 18 8.07 5.00 -9.48
CA ILE A 18 7.68 5.14 -10.89
C ILE A 18 8.26 4.00 -11.72
N LYS A 19 9.52 3.63 -11.49
CA LYS A 19 10.17 2.50 -12.17
C LYS A 19 9.48 1.16 -11.87
N SER A 20 9.12 0.91 -10.62
CA SER A 20 8.39 -0.31 -10.24
C SER A 20 7.00 -0.36 -10.88
N PHE A 21 6.29 0.77 -10.87
CA PHE A 21 5.00 0.90 -11.54
C PHE A 21 5.09 0.71 -13.06
N SER A 22 6.12 1.25 -13.71
CA SER A 22 6.28 1.15 -15.16
C SER A 22 6.74 -0.23 -15.61
N SER A 23 7.67 -0.85 -14.86
CA SER A 23 8.16 -2.21 -15.12
C SER A 23 7.03 -3.24 -15.04
N GLN A 24 6.12 -3.11 -14.08
CA GLN A 24 5.04 -4.07 -13.85
C GLN A 24 3.65 -3.50 -14.10
N PHE A 25 3.54 -2.54 -15.02
CA PHE A 25 2.30 -1.85 -15.29
C PHE A 25 1.15 -2.82 -15.59
N ALA A 26 1.41 -3.88 -16.36
CA ALA A 26 0.40 -4.90 -16.69
C ALA A 26 -0.19 -5.58 -15.44
N ASN A 27 0.64 -5.85 -14.43
CA ASN A 27 0.20 -6.52 -13.21
C ASN A 27 -0.61 -5.59 -12.31
N PHE A 28 -0.15 -4.34 -12.15
CA PHE A 28 -0.90 -3.32 -11.42
C PHE A 28 -2.22 -2.98 -12.11
N ALA A 29 -2.22 -2.88 -13.44
CA ALA A 29 -3.41 -2.67 -14.24
C ALA A 29 -4.39 -3.85 -14.11
N LEU A 30 -3.90 -5.09 -14.04
CA LEU A 30 -4.76 -6.25 -13.79
C LEU A 30 -5.41 -6.18 -12.41
N ILE A 31 -4.62 -5.91 -11.35
CA ILE A 31 -5.16 -5.74 -10.00
C ILE A 31 -6.22 -4.64 -9.98
N ALA A 32 -5.90 -3.48 -10.57
CA ALA A 32 -6.82 -2.35 -10.65
C ALA A 32 -8.09 -2.68 -11.44
N ALA A 33 -7.98 -3.40 -12.55
CA ALA A 33 -9.12 -3.82 -13.37
C ALA A 33 -10.03 -4.79 -12.61
N VAL A 34 -9.47 -5.77 -11.90
CA VAL A 34 -10.25 -6.72 -11.10
C VAL A 34 -10.96 -6.01 -9.95
N VAL A 35 -10.26 -5.14 -9.22
CA VAL A 35 -10.84 -4.35 -8.14
C VAL A 35 -11.97 -3.45 -8.67
N ALA A 36 -11.72 -2.76 -9.78
CA ALA A 36 -12.72 -1.88 -10.41
C ALA A 36 -13.94 -2.66 -10.89
N PHE A 37 -13.75 -3.81 -11.54
CA PHE A 37 -14.84 -4.66 -12.01
C PHE A 37 -15.73 -5.11 -10.85
N ILE A 38 -15.13 -5.62 -9.77
CA ILE A 38 -15.88 -6.05 -8.58
C ILE A 38 -16.65 -4.87 -8.00
N ASN A 39 -16.01 -3.71 -7.86
CA ASN A 39 -16.65 -2.51 -7.35
C ASN A 39 -17.85 -2.08 -8.22
N VAL A 40 -17.69 -2.04 -9.55
CA VAL A 40 -18.76 -1.68 -10.50
C VAL A 40 -19.95 -2.63 -10.37
N VAL A 41 -19.71 -3.95 -10.32
CA VAL A 41 -20.78 -4.95 -10.18
C VAL A 41 -21.54 -4.77 -8.86
N LEU A 42 -20.83 -4.54 -7.76
CA LEU A 42 -21.45 -4.32 -6.45
C LEU A 42 -22.25 -3.01 -6.39
N VAL A 43 -21.67 -1.92 -6.89
CA VAL A 43 -22.31 -0.59 -6.86
C VAL A 43 -23.54 -0.57 -7.76
N SER A 44 -23.46 -1.16 -8.96
CA SER A 44 -24.59 -1.21 -9.89
C SER A 44 -25.71 -2.16 -9.45
N GLY A 45 -25.39 -3.26 -8.77
CA GLY A 45 -26.39 -4.23 -8.32
C GLY A 45 -26.98 -3.94 -6.94
N LEU A 46 -26.16 -3.53 -5.98
CA LEU A 46 -26.53 -3.39 -4.57
C LEU A 46 -26.53 -1.94 -4.07
N GLY A 47 -25.91 -1.01 -4.82
CA GLY A 47 -25.69 0.36 -4.40
C GLY A 47 -24.40 0.56 -3.60
N GLU A 48 -23.83 1.76 -3.67
CA GLU A 48 -22.56 2.12 -3.02
C GLU A 48 -22.63 2.09 -1.49
N THR A 49 -23.76 2.55 -0.93
CA THR A 49 -23.98 2.65 0.52
C THR A 49 -24.44 1.34 1.16
N SER A 50 -24.60 0.27 0.37
CA SER A 50 -25.05 -1.01 0.91
C SER A 50 -23.98 -1.61 1.83
N ALA A 51 -24.42 -2.19 2.96
CA ALA A 51 -23.50 -2.82 3.91
C ALA A 51 -22.70 -3.96 3.23
N VAL A 52 -23.33 -4.71 2.32
CA VAL A 52 -22.69 -5.79 1.57
C VAL A 52 -21.60 -5.25 0.64
N THR A 53 -21.89 -4.16 -0.10
CA THR A 53 -20.90 -3.49 -0.96
C THR A 53 -19.70 -3.02 -0.16
N ILE A 54 -19.92 -2.41 1.01
CA ILE A 54 -18.86 -1.89 1.87
C ILE A 54 -17.97 -3.02 2.39
N ILE A 55 -18.58 -4.10 2.90
CA ILE A 55 -17.85 -5.26 3.44
C ILE A 55 -17.02 -5.92 2.34
N ILE A 56 -17.61 -6.20 1.18
CA ILE A 56 -16.89 -6.88 0.09
C ILE A 56 -15.78 -5.99 -0.45
N ASN A 57 -16.01 -4.69 -0.67
CA ASN A 57 -14.95 -3.79 -1.11
C ASN A 57 -13.80 -3.73 -0.10
N THR A 58 -14.10 -3.67 1.19
CA THR A 58 -13.08 -3.66 2.25
C THR A 58 -12.22 -4.93 2.18
N LEU A 59 -12.82 -6.10 1.98
CA LEU A 59 -12.09 -7.35 1.79
C LEU A 59 -11.25 -7.36 0.51
N VAL A 60 -11.79 -6.84 -0.60
CA VAL A 60 -11.07 -6.73 -1.89
C VAL A 60 -9.84 -5.85 -1.74
N TYR A 61 -9.97 -4.67 -1.12
CA TYR A 61 -8.84 -3.77 -0.89
C TYR A 61 -7.83 -4.34 0.12
N ALA A 62 -8.30 -5.10 1.13
CA ALA A 62 -7.44 -5.79 2.08
C ALA A 62 -6.55 -6.87 1.43
N ILE A 63 -6.94 -7.40 0.26
CA ILE A 63 -6.14 -8.35 -0.53
C ILE A 63 -5.30 -7.62 -1.59
N ALA A 64 -5.87 -6.61 -2.24
CA ALA A 64 -5.22 -5.87 -3.32
C ALA A 64 -3.94 -5.16 -2.86
N GLY A 65 -3.96 -4.48 -1.71
CA GLY A 65 -2.78 -3.79 -1.17
C GLY A 65 -1.59 -4.72 -0.92
N PRO A 66 -1.75 -5.80 -0.15
CA PRO A 66 -0.68 -6.78 0.07
C PRO A 66 -0.20 -7.51 -1.20
N THR A 67 -1.11 -7.79 -2.13
CA THR A 67 -0.73 -8.34 -3.45
C THR A 67 0.14 -7.36 -4.22
N ALA A 68 -0.20 -6.06 -4.19
CA ALA A 68 0.56 -5.00 -4.82
C ALA A 68 1.97 -4.84 -4.22
N ILE A 69 2.14 -5.09 -2.92
CA ILE A 69 3.46 -5.13 -2.27
C ILE A 69 4.34 -6.22 -2.88
N MET A 70 3.80 -7.44 -3.04
CA MET A 70 4.55 -8.57 -3.62
C MET A 70 4.84 -8.37 -5.10
N VAL A 71 3.90 -7.80 -5.85
CA VAL A 71 4.14 -7.40 -7.24
C VAL A 71 5.27 -6.37 -7.26
N ALA A 72 5.16 -5.25 -6.54
CA ALA A 72 6.19 -4.20 -6.50
C ALA A 72 7.60 -4.74 -6.23
N TYR A 73 7.68 -5.77 -5.40
CA TYR A 73 8.90 -6.46 -5.05
C TYR A 73 9.54 -7.22 -6.23
N ASP A 74 8.75 -8.01 -6.97
CA ASP A 74 9.26 -8.77 -8.12
C ASP A 74 9.81 -7.90 -9.24
N GLY A 75 9.19 -6.75 -9.52
CA GLY A 75 9.67 -5.86 -10.58
C GLY A 75 10.90 -5.08 -10.19
N GLN A 76 11.25 -4.99 -8.90
CA GLN A 76 12.57 -4.52 -8.50
C GLN A 76 13.65 -5.59 -8.75
N MET A 77 13.26 -6.87 -8.87
CA MET A 77 14.15 -7.99 -9.16
C MET A 77 14.12 -8.45 -10.61
N ASP A 78 13.35 -7.77 -11.46
CA ASP A 78 13.09 -8.18 -12.86
C ASP A 78 12.55 -9.63 -12.96
N ARG A 79 11.85 -10.09 -11.92
CA ARG A 79 11.23 -11.44 -11.85
C ARG A 79 9.79 -11.39 -12.37
N ASN A 80 9.34 -12.49 -12.98
CA ASN A 80 7.95 -12.63 -13.43
C ASN A 80 6.99 -12.76 -12.24
N ALA A 81 6.01 -11.85 -12.14
CA ALA A 81 5.05 -11.83 -11.04
C ALA A 81 4.16 -13.08 -11.01
N ARG A 82 4.14 -13.77 -9.86
CA ARG A 82 3.30 -14.95 -9.62
C ARG A 82 2.01 -14.60 -8.89
N MET A 83 1.10 -13.90 -9.57
CA MET A 83 -0.18 -13.40 -9.00
C MET A 83 -0.97 -14.42 -8.18
N GLY A 84 -1.08 -15.67 -8.67
CA GLY A 84 -1.82 -16.72 -7.98
C GLY A 84 -1.26 -17.08 -6.61
N GLN A 85 0.08 -17.01 -6.45
CA GLN A 85 0.73 -17.27 -5.17
C GLN A 85 0.56 -16.08 -4.20
N TYR A 86 0.54 -14.84 -4.71
CA TYR A 86 0.37 -13.63 -3.92
C TYR A 86 -1.03 -13.48 -3.35
N VAL A 87 -2.06 -13.73 -4.17
CA VAL A 87 -3.44 -13.75 -3.71
C VAL A 87 -3.63 -14.85 -2.67
N GLY A 88 -3.10 -16.06 -2.90
CA GLY A 88 -3.17 -17.15 -1.93
C GLY A 88 -2.52 -16.82 -0.59
N ARG A 89 -1.35 -16.16 -0.60
CA ARG A 89 -0.65 -15.71 0.60
C ARG A 89 -1.41 -14.59 1.32
N ALA A 90 -1.93 -13.61 0.59
CA ALA A 90 -2.74 -12.52 1.13
C ALA A 90 -4.02 -13.03 1.80
N VAL A 91 -4.72 -13.99 1.17
CA VAL A 91 -5.93 -14.62 1.74
C VAL A 91 -5.61 -15.38 3.03
N ARG A 92 -4.49 -16.12 3.09
CA ARG A 92 -4.08 -16.82 4.33
C ARG A 92 -3.78 -15.86 5.48
N MET A 93 -3.33 -14.65 5.17
CA MET A 93 -3.01 -13.63 6.18
C MET A 93 -4.13 -12.61 6.38
N ILE A 94 -5.33 -12.84 5.83
CA ILE A 94 -6.42 -11.86 5.89
C ILE A 94 -6.84 -11.54 7.33
N ILE A 95 -6.85 -12.54 8.23
CA ILE A 95 -7.22 -12.34 9.63
C ILE A 95 -6.18 -11.47 10.36
N PRO A 96 -4.87 -11.82 10.35
CA PRO A 96 -3.84 -10.94 10.87
C PRO A 96 -3.87 -9.54 10.25
N LEU A 97 -4.01 -9.43 8.93
CA LEU A 97 -4.03 -8.15 8.23
C LEU A 97 -5.22 -7.28 8.64
N LEU A 98 -6.42 -7.85 8.73
CA LEU A 98 -7.61 -7.11 9.17
C LEU A 98 -7.46 -6.63 10.62
N LEU A 99 -6.99 -7.48 11.53
CA LEU A 99 -6.80 -7.08 12.93
C LEU A 99 -5.70 -6.01 13.07
N LEU A 100 -4.57 -6.20 12.41
CA LEU A 100 -3.45 -5.24 12.43
C LEU A 100 -3.85 -3.90 11.82
N THR A 101 -4.56 -3.91 10.69
CA THR A 101 -5.01 -2.67 10.03
C THR A 101 -6.03 -1.95 10.90
N LEU A 102 -6.99 -2.64 11.51
CA LEU A 102 -7.93 -2.02 12.47
C LEU A 102 -7.20 -1.35 13.64
N VAL A 103 -6.22 -2.04 14.23
CA VAL A 103 -5.40 -1.48 15.32
C VAL A 103 -4.57 -0.29 14.82
N GLN A 104 -3.96 -0.38 13.65
CA GLN A 104 -3.22 0.72 13.03
C GLN A 104 -4.11 1.95 12.82
N TRP A 105 -5.30 1.77 12.23
CA TRP A 105 -6.25 2.86 12.02
C TRP A 105 -6.69 3.47 13.35
N ALA A 106 -6.97 2.66 14.38
CA ALA A 106 -7.31 3.17 15.70
C ALA A 106 -6.19 4.06 16.29
N PHE A 107 -4.93 3.59 16.24
CA PHE A 107 -3.79 4.38 16.73
C PHE A 107 -3.55 5.65 15.93
N ILE A 108 -3.68 5.60 14.59
CA ILE A 108 -3.54 6.76 13.73
C ILE A 108 -4.65 7.77 14.02
N SER A 109 -5.92 7.34 14.10
CA SER A 109 -7.06 8.19 14.41
C SER A 109 -6.91 8.86 15.77
N ILE A 110 -6.53 8.12 16.83
CA ILE A 110 -6.25 8.69 18.15
C ILE A 110 -5.11 9.70 18.07
N GLY A 111 -4.04 9.38 17.34
CA GLY A 111 -2.92 10.29 17.11
C GLY A 111 -3.38 11.60 16.47
N PHE A 112 -4.19 11.55 15.42
CA PHE A 112 -4.72 12.74 14.75
C PHE A 112 -5.70 13.54 15.62
N ILE A 113 -6.50 12.88 16.46
CA ILE A 113 -7.40 13.56 17.42
C ILE A 113 -6.58 14.33 18.47
N LEU A 114 -5.45 13.78 18.92
CA LEU A 114 -4.60 14.41 19.92
C LEU A 114 -3.76 15.57 19.36
N LEU A 115 -3.27 15.49 18.13
CA LEU A 115 -2.70 16.59 17.31
C LEU A 115 -2.25 16.00 15.95
N ILE A 116 -2.14 16.81 14.88
CA ILE A 116 -1.68 16.32 13.56
C ILE A 116 -0.27 15.68 13.61
N PHE A 117 0.64 16.28 14.40
CA PHE A 117 2.03 15.80 14.56
C PHE A 117 2.17 14.39 15.16
N PRO A 118 1.57 14.03 16.31
CA PRO A 118 1.60 12.67 16.85
C PRO A 118 0.90 11.66 15.93
N GLY A 119 -0.17 12.05 15.22
CA GLY A 119 -0.80 11.22 14.20
C GLY A 119 0.17 10.80 13.09
N LEU A 120 0.91 11.76 12.52
CA LEU A 120 1.95 11.52 11.51
C LEU A 120 3.09 10.65 12.06
N TYR A 121 3.49 10.87 13.31
CA TYR A 121 4.57 10.12 13.93
C TYR A 121 4.21 8.64 14.14
N ILE A 122 2.99 8.36 14.59
CA ILE A 122 2.47 6.99 14.73
C ILE A 122 2.28 6.34 13.35
N ALA A 123 1.76 7.08 12.37
CA ALA A 123 1.63 6.59 11.00
C ALA A 123 2.99 6.17 10.42
N ALA A 124 4.04 6.95 10.67
CA ALA A 124 5.40 6.61 10.27
C ALA A 124 5.97 5.38 10.99
N MET A 125 5.62 5.16 12.26
CA MET A 125 6.00 3.95 12.99
C MET A 125 5.39 2.69 12.38
N LEU A 126 4.14 2.77 11.93
CA LEU A 126 3.37 1.64 11.42
C LEU A 126 3.39 1.52 9.89
N TYR A 127 4.06 2.44 9.19
CA TYR A 127 4.07 2.53 7.74
C TYR A 127 4.53 1.25 7.05
N VAL A 128 5.52 0.57 7.66
CA VAL A 128 6.11 -0.67 7.14
C VAL A 128 5.57 -1.93 7.81
N MET A 129 4.45 -1.83 8.54
CA MET A 129 3.85 -2.98 9.21
C MET A 129 3.27 -3.98 8.21
N ILE A 130 2.49 -3.52 7.23
CA ILE A 130 1.88 -4.38 6.19
C ILE A 130 2.95 -5.16 5.40
N PRO A 131 4.04 -4.52 4.90
CA PRO A 131 5.12 -5.28 4.27
C PRO A 131 5.80 -6.23 5.26
N ALA A 132 6.02 -5.86 6.52
CA ALA A 132 6.60 -6.79 7.51
C ALA A 132 5.72 -8.06 7.73
N VAL A 133 4.39 -7.92 7.75
CA VAL A 133 3.47 -9.09 7.81
C VAL A 133 3.65 -9.96 6.59
N MET A 134 3.71 -9.35 5.40
CA MET A 134 3.72 -10.09 4.15
C MET A 134 5.05 -10.72 3.79
N VAL A 135 6.15 -10.05 4.15
CA VAL A 135 7.51 -10.50 3.90
C VAL A 135 7.94 -11.54 4.92
N GLU A 136 7.75 -11.27 6.20
CA GLU A 136 8.28 -12.13 7.26
C GLU A 136 7.24 -13.10 7.83
N SER A 137 6.00 -13.09 7.31
CA SER A 137 4.87 -13.86 7.88
C SER A 137 4.69 -13.61 9.38
N ALA A 138 5.11 -12.44 9.87
CA ALA A 138 5.29 -12.18 11.29
C ALA A 138 3.97 -12.07 12.08
N GLY A 139 2.82 -12.07 11.40
CA GLY A 139 1.50 -11.91 12.02
C GLY A 139 1.49 -10.72 12.98
N PHE A 140 1.08 -10.95 14.23
CA PHE A 140 1.07 -9.91 15.28
C PHE A 140 2.46 -9.39 15.67
N GLY A 141 3.53 -10.14 15.41
CA GLY A 141 4.92 -9.71 15.63
C GLY A 141 5.35 -8.56 14.71
N ALA A 142 4.61 -8.28 13.63
CA ALA A 142 4.89 -7.21 12.69
C ALA A 142 4.85 -5.81 13.34
N PHE A 143 4.08 -5.63 14.42
CA PHE A 143 4.07 -4.37 15.19
C PHE A 143 5.44 -4.05 15.79
N GLY A 144 6.01 -5.00 16.54
CA GLY A 144 7.34 -4.83 17.13
C GLY A 144 8.43 -4.66 16.06
N ARG A 145 8.29 -5.39 14.95
CA ARG A 145 9.19 -5.32 13.80
C ARG A 145 9.19 -3.92 13.15
N SER A 146 8.02 -3.39 12.83
CA SER A 146 7.88 -2.05 12.22
C SER A 146 8.40 -0.93 13.14
N LEU A 147 8.20 -1.05 14.45
CA LEU A 147 8.75 -0.11 15.44
C LEU A 147 10.28 -0.12 15.46
N ARG A 148 10.91 -1.30 15.44
CA ARG A 148 12.38 -1.43 15.41
C ARG A 148 12.97 -0.96 14.09
N LEU A 149 12.30 -1.20 12.96
CA LEU A 149 12.74 -0.75 11.64
C LEU A 149 12.60 0.77 11.45
N SER A 150 11.53 1.37 11.95
CA SER A 150 11.30 2.82 11.85
C SER A 150 12.17 3.67 12.79
N GLU A 151 12.74 3.08 13.84
CA GLU A 151 13.57 3.79 14.82
C GLU A 151 14.79 4.49 14.18
N GLY A 152 15.00 5.78 14.44
CA GLY A 152 16.09 6.56 13.83
C GLY A 152 15.80 7.12 12.42
N TYR A 153 14.72 6.70 11.75
CA TYR A 153 14.33 7.20 10.42
C TYR A 153 12.94 7.84 10.37
N ARG A 154 12.31 8.02 11.54
CA ARG A 154 10.89 8.44 11.66
C ARG A 154 10.60 9.75 10.92
N ILE A 155 11.49 10.75 11.00
CA ILE A 155 11.30 12.05 10.32
C ILE A 155 11.32 11.89 8.80
N SER A 156 12.23 11.05 8.27
CA SER A 156 12.27 10.76 6.83
C SER A 156 11.02 10.02 6.36
N ILE A 157 10.54 9.04 7.14
CA ILE A 157 9.32 8.30 6.82
C ILE A 157 8.10 9.23 6.88
N VAL A 158 8.03 10.13 7.87
CA VAL A 158 6.97 11.15 7.97
C VAL A 158 6.96 12.02 6.70
N LEU A 159 8.11 12.48 6.23
CA LEU A 159 8.19 13.34 5.05
C LEU A 159 7.75 12.60 3.78
N VAL A 160 8.16 11.35 3.61
CA VAL A 160 7.72 10.48 2.49
C VAL A 160 6.22 10.23 2.56
N ALA A 161 5.71 9.84 3.73
CA ALA A 161 4.29 9.61 3.94
C ALA A 161 3.47 10.88 3.69
N PHE A 162 3.95 12.03 4.15
CA PHE A 162 3.30 13.32 3.92
C PHE A 162 3.21 13.67 2.44
N LEU A 163 4.32 13.58 1.70
CA LEU A 163 4.33 13.85 0.26
C LEU A 163 3.46 12.85 -0.52
N LEU A 164 3.42 11.60 -0.09
CA LEU A 164 2.54 10.59 -0.68
C LEU A 164 1.07 10.88 -0.43
N VAL A 165 0.70 11.31 0.78
CA VAL A 165 -0.67 11.72 1.09
C VAL A 165 -1.06 12.90 0.19
N VAL A 166 -0.20 13.92 0.07
CA VAL A 166 -0.45 15.05 -0.83
C VAL A 166 -0.62 14.58 -2.28
N ALA A 167 0.27 13.70 -2.77
CA ALA A 167 0.17 13.16 -4.13
C ALA A 167 -1.13 12.35 -4.34
N CYS A 168 -1.49 11.49 -3.39
CA CYS A 168 -2.73 10.69 -3.46
C CYS A 168 -3.98 11.56 -3.43
N VAL A 169 -3.98 12.65 -2.63
CA VAL A 169 -5.08 13.61 -2.60
C VAL A 169 -5.21 14.32 -3.95
N VAL A 170 -4.11 14.79 -4.53
CA VAL A 170 -4.13 15.44 -5.86
C VAL A 170 -4.63 14.47 -6.94
N ILE A 171 -4.10 13.24 -6.97
CA ILE A 171 -4.53 12.21 -7.92
C ILE A 171 -6.01 11.84 -7.70
N GLY A 172 -6.45 11.76 -6.44
CA GLY A 172 -7.84 11.50 -6.08
C GLY A 172 -8.79 12.61 -6.53
N LEU A 173 -8.41 13.87 -6.38
CA LEU A 173 -9.18 15.00 -6.88
C LEU A 173 -9.28 14.98 -8.41
N ILE A 174 -8.18 14.66 -9.11
CA ILE A 174 -8.18 14.51 -10.57
C ILE A 174 -9.08 13.34 -10.99
N ALA A 175 -8.96 12.19 -10.33
CA ALA A 175 -9.77 11.01 -10.61
C ALA A 175 -11.26 11.29 -10.39
N ALA A 176 -11.61 11.97 -9.30
CA ALA A 176 -12.97 12.40 -9.03
C ALA A 176 -13.47 13.36 -10.12
N ALA A 177 -12.69 14.37 -10.50
CA ALA A 177 -13.06 15.32 -11.56
C ALA A 177 -13.30 14.62 -12.91
N ILE A 178 -12.45 13.65 -13.28
CA ILE A 178 -12.64 12.82 -14.48
C ILE A 178 -13.93 12.02 -14.36
N GLY A 179 -14.16 11.34 -13.23
CA GLY A 179 -15.39 10.59 -12.97
C GLY A 179 -16.64 11.46 -13.10
N PHE A 180 -16.62 12.68 -12.57
CA PHE A 180 -17.70 13.65 -12.73
C PHE A 180 -17.92 14.07 -14.18
N ALA A 181 -16.85 14.25 -14.96
CA ALA A 181 -16.96 14.64 -16.36
C ALA A 181 -17.56 13.54 -17.26
N VAL A 182 -17.34 12.27 -16.92
CA VAL A 182 -17.85 11.11 -17.68
C VAL A 182 -19.15 10.51 -17.11
N ASN A 183 -19.73 11.12 -16.07
CA ASN A 183 -20.97 10.64 -15.41
C ASN A 183 -22.23 10.69 -16.30
N SER A 184 -22.16 11.32 -17.47
CA SER A 184 -23.23 11.30 -18.48
C SER A 184 -23.59 9.89 -18.96
N ILE A 185 -22.71 8.90 -18.74
CA ILE A 185 -22.96 7.48 -18.97
C ILE A 185 -22.76 6.75 -17.62
N PRO A 186 -23.85 6.37 -16.91
CA PRO A 186 -23.76 5.92 -15.52
C PRO A 186 -22.76 4.77 -15.29
N PHE A 187 -22.74 3.79 -16.19
CA PHE A 187 -21.85 2.63 -16.06
C PHE A 187 -20.38 2.98 -16.34
N VAL A 188 -20.13 3.84 -17.34
CA VAL A 188 -18.76 4.24 -17.71
C VAL A 188 -18.17 5.16 -16.66
N GLY A 189 -18.96 6.08 -16.10
CA GLY A 189 -18.54 6.96 -15.02
C GLY A 189 -18.05 6.19 -13.80
N ILE A 190 -18.85 5.21 -13.35
CA ILE A 190 -18.48 4.33 -12.24
C ILE A 190 -17.23 3.53 -12.59
N ALA A 191 -17.18 2.87 -13.77
CA ALA A 191 -16.05 2.03 -14.14
C ALA A 191 -14.72 2.79 -14.20
N VAL A 192 -14.70 3.99 -14.80
CA VAL A 192 -13.52 4.83 -14.87
C VAL A 192 -13.11 5.30 -13.48
N ALA A 193 -14.05 5.76 -12.66
CA ALA A 193 -13.76 6.20 -11.29
C ALA A 193 -13.20 5.05 -10.43
N SER A 194 -13.80 3.86 -10.48
CA SER A 194 -13.35 2.69 -9.73
C SER A 194 -11.96 2.23 -10.16
N PHE A 195 -11.65 2.29 -11.46
CA PHE A 195 -10.33 1.96 -11.99
C PHE A 195 -9.25 2.94 -11.51
N LEU A 196 -9.52 4.23 -11.61
CA LEU A 196 -8.58 5.26 -11.13
C LEU A 196 -8.38 5.16 -9.61
N ASN A 197 -9.45 4.92 -8.86
CA ASN A 197 -9.37 4.77 -7.40
C ASN A 197 -8.56 3.52 -7.01
N ALA A 198 -8.71 2.41 -7.74
CA ALA A 198 -7.90 1.23 -7.50
C ALA A 198 -6.40 1.52 -7.61
N PHE A 199 -5.96 2.34 -8.59
CA PHE A 199 -4.56 2.78 -8.68
C PHE A 199 -4.08 3.61 -7.49
N ILE A 200 -4.94 4.47 -6.94
CA ILE A 200 -4.60 5.30 -5.77
C ILE A 200 -4.22 4.42 -4.58
N VAL A 201 -4.91 3.30 -4.39
CA VAL A 201 -4.62 2.36 -3.28
C VAL A 201 -3.30 1.61 -3.49
N LEU A 202 -2.88 1.40 -4.74
CA LEU A 202 -1.62 0.71 -5.04
C LEU A 202 -0.40 1.58 -4.71
N ILE A 203 -0.51 2.91 -4.80
CA ILE A 203 0.62 3.83 -4.59
C ILE A 203 1.24 3.70 -3.18
N PRO A 204 0.46 3.78 -2.07
CA PRO A 204 0.97 3.55 -0.73
C PRO A 204 1.54 2.13 -0.53
N ALA A 205 1.00 1.13 -1.22
CA ALA A 205 1.46 -0.25 -1.13
C ALA A 205 2.88 -0.40 -1.71
N VAL A 206 3.12 0.11 -2.92
CA VAL A 206 4.46 0.13 -3.55
C VAL A 206 5.45 0.92 -2.70
N SER A 207 5.05 2.11 -2.23
CA SER A 207 5.92 2.92 -1.37
C SER A 207 6.28 2.20 -0.07
N GLY A 208 5.30 1.60 0.60
CA GLY A 208 5.52 0.85 1.83
C GLY A 208 6.52 -0.28 1.64
N ALA A 209 6.42 -1.01 0.53
CA ALA A 209 7.36 -2.07 0.16
C ALA A 209 8.80 -1.54 0.00
N LEU A 210 8.98 -0.43 -0.72
CA LEU A 210 10.29 0.17 -0.97
C LEU A 210 10.90 0.78 0.30
N VAL A 211 10.11 1.46 1.13
CA VAL A 211 10.57 1.98 2.43
C VAL A 211 10.99 0.82 3.34
N TYR A 212 10.20 -0.26 3.38
CA TYR A 212 10.55 -1.46 4.15
C TYR A 212 11.89 -2.05 3.69
N TRP A 213 12.06 -2.28 2.39
CA TRP A 213 13.30 -2.81 1.85
C TRP A 213 14.52 -1.93 2.19
N ARG A 214 14.45 -0.62 1.94
CA ARG A 214 15.54 0.31 2.25
C ARG A 214 15.89 0.32 3.75
N LEU A 215 14.89 0.17 4.62
CA LEU A 215 15.15 0.07 6.06
C LEU A 215 15.84 -1.25 6.43
N VAL A 216 15.46 -2.37 5.80
CA VAL A 216 16.11 -3.67 6.02
C VAL A 216 17.54 -3.65 5.47
N GLU A 217 17.75 -3.18 4.25
CA GLU A 217 19.09 -3.07 3.65
C GLU A 217 20.02 -2.22 4.52
N ARG A 218 19.55 -1.05 4.98
CA ARG A 218 20.36 -0.14 5.80
C ARG A 218 20.61 -0.62 7.23
N LYS A 219 19.69 -1.37 7.83
CA LYS A 219 19.80 -1.80 9.24
C LYS A 219 20.35 -3.21 9.41
N GLU A 220 20.07 -4.08 8.45
CA GLU A 220 20.41 -5.50 8.52
C GLU A 220 21.45 -5.90 7.48
N GLY A 221 21.74 -5.05 6.50
CA GLY A 221 22.70 -5.34 5.43
C GLY A 221 22.24 -6.41 4.45
N LYS A 222 20.98 -6.87 4.55
CA LYS A 222 20.42 -7.90 3.66
C LYS A 222 20.11 -7.33 2.30
N SER A 223 20.54 -8.03 1.26
CA SER A 223 20.22 -7.66 -0.11
C SER A 223 18.76 -7.98 -0.43
N LEU A 224 18.24 -7.32 -1.47
CA LEU A 224 16.90 -7.56 -1.99
C LEU A 224 16.70 -9.07 -2.32
N GLU A 225 17.73 -9.73 -2.85
CA GLU A 225 17.71 -11.16 -3.23
C GLU A 225 17.55 -12.10 -2.01
N GLU A 226 18.19 -11.81 -0.89
CA GLU A 226 18.08 -12.64 0.33
C GLU A 226 16.70 -12.57 0.96
N ILE A 227 16.05 -11.40 0.87
CA ILE A 227 14.65 -11.25 1.29
C ILE A 227 13.74 -11.93 0.26
N ALA A 228 14.16 -12.00 -1.03
CA ALA A 228 13.43 -12.64 -2.14
C ALA A 228 13.20 -14.13 -1.94
N ASP A 229 14.23 -14.80 -1.47
CA ASP A 229 14.25 -16.25 -1.38
C ASP A 229 13.32 -16.74 -0.28
N VAL A 230 12.90 -15.87 0.66
CA VAL A 230 11.82 -16.14 1.61
C VAL A 230 10.46 -16.28 0.91
N PHE A 231 10.30 -15.72 -0.30
CA PHE A 231 9.04 -15.77 -1.04
C PHE A 231 8.93 -16.92 -2.04
N ALA A 232 10.06 -17.51 -2.47
CA ALA A 232 10.14 -18.60 -3.47
C ALA A 232 9.59 -19.94 -2.95
#